data_AF-A0A4S5AT88-F1
#
_entry.id   AF-A0A4S5AT88-F1
#
_cell.length_a   1.000
_cell.length_b   1.000
_cell.length_c   1.000
_cell.angle_alpha   90.00
_cell.angle_beta   90.00
_cell.angle_gamma   90.00
#
_symmetry.space_group_name_H-M   'P 1'
#
loop_
_entity.id
_entity.type
_entity.pdbx_description
1 polymer ?
#
loop_
_entity_poly.entity_id
_entity_poly.type
_entity_poly.pdbx_seq_one_letter_code
_entity_poly.pdbx_strand_id
1 'polypeptide(L)' 'IDQEWERVLPFFEGMYLSFETSLPAPIERAFPPRHLERLRELKRRYDPTGLFRDNFYIPPESQDRNAVA' A
#
# COMPACT_ATOMS: atom_id res chain seq x y z
N ILE A 1 20.72 -10.50 -4.32
CA ILE A 1 20.17 -9.36 -5.10
C ILE A 1 19.54 -8.35 -4.15
N ASP A 2 18.76 -8.81 -3.16
CA ASP A 2 18.08 -7.96 -2.16
C ASP A 2 18.99 -6.93 -1.47
N GLN A 3 20.17 -7.36 -0.97
CA GLN A 3 21.13 -6.43 -0.34
C GLN A 3 21.64 -5.32 -1.27
N GLU A 4 21.79 -5.60 -2.57
CA GLU A 4 22.22 -4.59 -3.54
C GLU A 4 21.07 -3.65 -3.91
N TRP A 5 19.83 -4.17 -3.94
CA TRP A 5 18.63 -3.39 -4.13
C TRP A 5 18.39 -2.40 -2.98
N GLU A 6 18.55 -2.85 -1.73
CA GLU A 6 18.43 -2.00 -0.52
C GLU A 6 19.39 -0.80 -0.53
N ARG A 7 20.59 -0.95 -1.10
CA ARG A 7 21.58 0.13 -1.20
C ARG A 7 21.15 1.25 -2.13
N VAL A 8 20.46 0.91 -3.22
CA VAL A 8 20.01 1.89 -4.22
C VAL A 8 18.61 2.43 -3.93
N LEU A 9 17.82 1.70 -3.15
CA LEU A 9 16.44 2.02 -2.80
C LEU A 9 16.22 3.45 -2.25
N PRO A 10 17.10 4.05 -1.42
CA PRO A 10 16.92 5.42 -0.93
C PRO A 10 17.01 6.50 -1.99
N PHE A 11 17.61 6.21 -3.16
CA PHE A 11 17.74 7.16 -4.27
C PHE A 11 16.55 7.13 -5.25
N PHE A 12 15.60 6.22 -5.04
CA PHE A 12 14.40 6.11 -5.87
C PHE A 12 13.19 6.77 -5.20
N GLU A 13 12.48 7.59 -5.98
CA GLU A 13 11.18 8.14 -5.60
C GLU A 13 10.03 7.38 -6.26
N GLY A 14 9.01 7.07 -5.46
CA GLY A 14 7.86 6.29 -5.91
C GLY A 14 8.13 4.79 -5.97
N MET A 15 7.12 4.05 -6.41
CA MET A 15 7.15 2.60 -6.57
C MET A 15 6.14 2.19 -7.62
N TYR A 16 6.59 1.47 -8.65
CA TYR A 16 5.67 0.87 -9.62
C TYR A 16 5.25 -0.51 -9.13
N LEU A 17 4.01 -0.60 -8.66
CA LEU A 17 3.47 -1.79 -7.99
C LEU A 17 3.66 -3.08 -8.79
N SER A 18 3.50 -3.05 -10.12
CA SER A 18 3.60 -4.28 -10.93
C SER A 18 5.01 -4.86 -11.01
N PHE A 19 6.04 -4.13 -10.57
CA PHE A 19 7.41 -4.64 -10.44
C PHE A 19 7.81 -4.93 -8.99
N GLU A 20 6.92 -4.69 -8.03
CA GLU A 20 7.19 -4.98 -6.63
C GLU A 20 6.95 -6.46 -6.34
N THR A 21 7.90 -7.06 -5.62
CA THR A 21 7.90 -8.48 -5.26
C THR A 21 7.85 -8.70 -3.75
N SER A 22 8.10 -7.66 -2.95
CA SER A 22 7.99 -7.72 -1.50
C SER A 22 6.52 -7.80 -1.06
N LEU A 23 6.24 -8.75 -0.17
CA LEU A 23 4.91 -8.95 0.43
C LEU A 23 5.03 -8.91 1.96
N PRO A 24 4.25 -8.06 2.67
CA PRO A 24 3.37 -7.01 2.13
C PRO A 24 4.19 -5.84 1.57
N ALA A 25 3.77 -5.25 0.44
CA ALA A 25 4.44 -4.07 -0.10
C ALA A 25 4.05 -2.80 0.64
N PRO A 26 4.96 -1.80 0.70
CA PRO A 26 4.70 -0.50 1.33
C PRO A 26 3.82 0.36 0.42
N ILE A 27 2.50 0.24 0.55
CA ILE A 27 1.50 0.95 -0.27
C ILE A 27 1.70 2.48 -0.21
N GLU A 28 2.16 3.01 0.92
CA GLU A 28 2.48 4.42 1.13
C GLU A 28 3.60 4.92 0.21
N ARG A 29 4.48 4.03 -0.26
CA ARG A 29 5.54 4.36 -1.22
C ARG A 29 5.01 4.43 -2.65
N ALA A 30 3.95 3.69 -2.96
CA ALA A 30 3.32 3.70 -4.29
C ALA A 30 2.38 4.89 -4.48
N PHE A 31 1.70 5.32 -3.43
CA PHE A 31 0.68 6.36 -3.52
C PHE A 31 0.97 7.53 -2.57
N PRO A 32 1.09 8.77 -3.09
CA PRO A 32 1.15 9.95 -2.23
C PRO A 32 -0.07 10.03 -1.30
N PRO A 33 0.04 10.61 -0.09
CA PRO A 33 -0.98 10.51 0.97
C PRO A 33 -2.42 10.80 0.51
N ARG A 34 -2.63 11.90 -0.22
CA ARG A 34 -3.95 12.29 -0.76
C ARG A 34 -4.53 11.28 -1.74
N HIS A 35 -3.68 10.63 -2.55
CA HIS A 35 -4.12 9.61 -3.51
C HIS A 35 -4.52 8.34 -2.76
N LEU A 36 -3.74 7.94 -1.75
CA LEU A 36 -4.04 6.78 -0.93
C LEU A 36 -5.36 6.95 -0.16
N GLU A 37 -5.61 8.14 0.41
CA GLU A 37 -6.89 8.47 1.05
C GLU A 37 -8.07 8.34 0.09
N ARG A 38 -7.94 8.88 -1.13
CA ARG A 38 -8.97 8.77 -2.16
C ARG A 38 -9.21 7.30 -2.56
N LEU A 39 -8.16 6.50 -2.68
CA LEU A 39 -8.30 5.07 -3.00
C LEU A 39 -9.00 4.30 -1.88
N ARG A 40 -8.69 4.61 -0.61
CA ARG A 40 -9.41 4.03 0.55
C ARG A 40 -10.89 4.38 0.52
N GLU A 41 -11.24 5.63 0.18
CA GLU A 41 -12.65 6.04 0.03
C GLU A 41 -13.36 5.29 -1.09
N LEU A 42 -12.71 5.12 -2.25
CA LEU A 42 -13.26 4.32 -3.34
C LEU A 42 -13.41 2.85 -2.95
N LYS A 43 -12.42 2.28 -2.24
CA LYS A 43 -12.48 0.90 -1.74
C LYS A 43 -13.66 0.70 -0.79
N ARG A 44 -13.90 1.63 0.15
CA ARG A 44 -15.09 1.59 1.01
C ARG A 44 -16.40 1.61 0.23
N ARG A 45 -16.48 2.41 -0.84
CA ARG A 45 -17.70 2.52 -1.64
C ARG A 45 -17.98 1.28 -2.48
N TYR A 46 -16.94 0.69 -3.08
CA TYR A 46 -17.10 -0.34 -4.11
C TYR A 46 -16.72 -1.76 -3.65
N ASP A 47 -15.89 -1.89 -2.63
CA ASP A 47 -15.48 -3.18 -2.05
C ASP A 47 -15.36 -3.09 -0.52
N PRO A 48 -16.48 -2.78 0.18
CA PRO A 48 -16.48 -2.58 1.64
C PRO A 48 -16.10 -3.85 2.42
N THR A 49 -16.30 -5.03 1.84
CA THR A 49 -15.99 -6.32 2.47
C THR A 49 -14.61 -6.85 2.13
N GLY A 50 -13.86 -6.16 1.26
CA GLY A 50 -12.51 -6.58 0.87
C GLY A 50 -12.49 -7.89 0.08
N LEU A 51 -13.50 -8.14 -0.76
CA LEU A 51 -13.56 -9.31 -1.64
C LEU A 51 -12.34 -9.35 -2.58
N PHE A 52 -11.92 -8.20 -3.10
CA PHE A 52 -10.76 -8.09 -4.00
C PHE A 52 -9.49 -7.77 -3.21
N ARG A 53 -8.94 -8.79 -2.54
CA ARG A 53 -7.75 -8.68 -1.68
C ARG A 53 -6.48 -9.32 -2.21
N ASP A 54 -6.57 -10.11 -3.28
CA ASP A 54 -5.43 -10.78 -3.89
C ASP A 54 -4.72 -9.84 -4.89
N ASN A 55 -4.25 -8.71 -4.37
CA ASN A 55 -3.49 -7.66 -5.06
C ASN A 55 -2.69 -6.87 -4.02
N PHE A 56 -2.10 -5.72 -4.42
CA PHE A 56 -1.58 -4.74 -3.47
C PHE A 56 -2.72 -4.10 -2.69
N TYR A 57 -3.13 -4.83 -1.65
CA TYR A 57 -4.41 -4.64 -1.01
C TYR A 57 -4.46 -3.36 -0.19
N ILE A 58 -5.32 -2.44 -0.62
CA ILE A 58 -5.70 -1.27 0.16
C ILE A 58 -6.92 -1.66 1.01
N PRO A 59 -6.80 -1.73 2.34
CA PRO A 59 -7.94 -2.05 3.19
C PRO A 59 -8.97 -0.91 3.15
N PRO A 60 -10.28 -1.24 3.17
CA PRO A 60 -11.35 -0.23 3.25
C PRO A 60 -11.33 0.51 4.60
N GLU A 61 -10.86 -0.15 5.64
CA GLU A 61 -10.69 0.38 6.99
C GLU A 61 -9.29 0.97 7.15
N SER A 62 -9.20 2.19 7.70
CA SER A 62 -7.94 2.65 8.29
C SER A 62 -7.67 1.75 9.50
N GLN A 63 -6.57 0.99 9.49
CA GLN A 63 -6.09 0.37 10.72
C GLN A 63 -5.61 1.50 11.64
N ASP A 64 -6.53 2.11 12.38
CA ASP A 64 -6.19 2.99 13.48
C ASP A 64 -5.44 2.15 14.50
N ARG A 65 -4.11 2.31 14.53
CA ARG A 65 -3.18 1.63 15.45
C ARG A 65 -3.36 2.06 16.92
N ASN A 66 -4.53 2.57 17.32
CA ASN A 66 -4.81 3.09 18.66
C ASN A 66 -6.18 2.64 19.21
N ALA A 67 -6.68 1.48 18.79
CA ALA A 67 -7.88 0.85 19.36
C ALA A 67 -7.54 -0.40 20.19
N VAL A 68 -6.57 -0.30 21.11
CA VAL A 68 -6.51 -1.17 22.29
C VAL A 68 -5.97 -0.31 23.44
N ALA A 69 -6.90 0.12 24.30
CA ALA A 69 -6.62 0.53 25.68
C ALA A 69 -6.68 -0.71 26.58
#